data_AF-A0A0Q4F5B7-F1
#
_entry.id   AF-A0A0Q4F5B7-F1
#
_cell.length_a   1.000
_cell.length_b   1.000
_cell.length_c   1.000
_cell.angle_alpha   90.00
_cell.angle_beta   90.00
_cell.angle_gamma   90.00
#
_symmetry.space_group_name_H-M   'P 1'
#
loop_
_entity.id
_entity.type
_entity.pdbx_description
1 polymer ?
#
loop_
_entity_poly.entity_id
_entity_poly.type
_entity_poly.pdbx_seq_one_letter_code
_entity_poly.pdbx_strand_id
1 'polypeptide(L)'
;MDRSAPRARAHRSFVFDPRFVIGVALVVVSALGVTWLVATVDQTADVFVASSTLNTGELFTADDLAVAHVRLGSAEEHYLDPDDIPADGVVAVRPIRQGELVPKGAVGTVRAGDEAQVVVTVSGPVPAVVERSSRVTLWASAASESGTTFEAPVVLVAEAEVVSVIEPTGIVASGSEMQVELRVPRESVASVLEAMANGAALAIVPDDEPVASR
;
A
#
# COMPACT_ATOMS: atom_id res chain seq x y z
N MET A 1 49.62 36.19 -83.02
CA MET A 1 49.51 37.09 -81.85
C MET A 1 48.03 37.46 -81.77
N ASP A 2 47.28 37.27 -80.70
CA ASP A 2 47.68 37.25 -79.30
C ASP A 2 46.55 36.62 -78.43
N ARG A 3 47.00 35.81 -77.47
CA ARG A 3 46.45 35.44 -76.15
C ARG A 3 44.99 34.96 -75.98
N SER A 4 44.91 33.67 -75.64
CA SER A 4 43.95 33.06 -74.71
C SER A 4 43.77 33.90 -73.44
N ALA A 5 42.54 34.24 -73.08
CA ALA A 5 42.20 34.78 -71.76
C ALA A 5 41.64 33.66 -70.86
N PRO A 6 42.16 33.48 -69.63
CA PRO A 6 41.66 32.46 -68.73
C PRO A 6 40.31 32.91 -68.14
N ARG A 7 39.27 32.09 -68.31
CA ARG A 7 38.02 32.23 -67.53
C ARG A 7 38.31 31.82 -66.10
N ALA A 8 38.61 32.79 -65.24
CA ALA A 8 38.68 32.60 -63.80
C ALA A 8 37.34 32.04 -63.30
N ARG A 9 37.36 30.83 -62.74
CA ARG A 9 36.25 30.31 -61.93
C ARG A 9 36.15 31.20 -60.70
N ALA A 10 35.09 32.02 -60.65
CA ALA A 10 34.72 32.69 -59.42
C ALA A 10 34.41 31.62 -58.37
N HIS A 11 35.33 31.45 -57.42
CA HIS A 11 35.04 30.73 -56.18
C HIS A 11 33.95 31.54 -55.49
N ARG A 12 32.71 31.04 -55.54
CA ARG A 12 31.60 31.64 -54.82
C ARG A 12 31.92 31.47 -53.33
N SER A 13 32.51 32.49 -52.72
CA SER A 13 32.62 32.59 -51.28
C SER A 13 31.19 32.55 -50.76
N PHE A 14 30.82 31.47 -50.09
CA PHE A 14 29.59 31.41 -49.34
C PHE A 14 29.81 32.31 -48.13
N VAL A 15 29.65 33.62 -48.33
CA VAL A 15 29.72 34.60 -47.25
C VAL A 15 28.51 34.32 -46.38
N PHE A 16 28.76 33.76 -45.20
CA PHE A 16 27.73 33.55 -44.18
C PHE A 16 27.06 34.88 -43.88
N ASP A 17 25.82 35.06 -44.32
CA ASP A 17 25.04 36.24 -43.97
C ASP A 17 24.56 36.08 -42.51
N PRO A 18 25.01 36.93 -41.56
CA PRO A 18 24.62 36.83 -40.17
C PRO A 18 23.09 36.92 -39.98
N ARG A 19 22.36 37.58 -40.89
CA ARG A 19 20.90 37.65 -40.87
C ARG A 19 20.26 36.29 -41.18
N PHE A 20 20.86 35.54 -42.10
CA PHE A 20 20.44 34.17 -42.42
C PHE A 20 20.66 33.24 -41.22
N VAL A 21 21.81 33.36 -40.55
CA VAL A 21 22.11 32.59 -39.33
C VAL A 21 21.10 32.88 -38.23
N ILE A 22 20.75 34.15 -38.00
CA ILE A 22 19.74 34.53 -37.00
C ILE A 22 18.37 33.95 -37.35
N GLY A 23 17.97 34.02 -38.62
CA GLY A 23 16.71 33.42 -39.08
C GLY A 23 16.65 31.92 -38.84
N VAL A 24 17.72 31.20 -39.21
CA VAL A 24 17.83 29.75 -38.98
C VAL A 24 17.84 29.43 -37.48
N ALA A 25 18.58 30.19 -36.67
CA ALA A 25 18.62 30.00 -35.23
C ALA A 25 17.23 30.16 -34.59
N LEU A 26 16.46 31.18 -35.00
CA LEU A 26 15.08 31.37 -34.54
C LEU A 26 14.18 30.20 -34.91
N VAL A 27 14.31 29.66 -36.13
CA VAL A 27 13.53 28.49 -36.57
C VAL A 27 13.89 27.26 -35.74
N VAL A 28 15.18 27.00 -35.51
CA VAL A 28 15.63 25.85 -34.70
C VAL A 28 15.16 25.97 -33.26
N VAL A 29 15.29 27.14 -32.63
CA VAL A 29 14.82 27.38 -31.26
C VAL A 29 13.31 27.20 -31.16
N SER A 30 12.55 27.71 -32.14
CA SER A 30 11.10 27.55 -32.17
C SER A 30 10.69 26.08 -32.34
N ALA A 31 11.34 25.34 -33.24
CA ALA A 31 11.06 23.92 -33.45
C ALA A 31 11.41 23.07 -32.21
N LEU A 32 12.56 23.33 -31.58
CA LEU A 32 12.95 22.67 -30.32
C LEU A 32 11.98 23.01 -29.18
N GLY A 33 11.56 24.27 -29.08
CA GLY A 33 10.58 24.70 -28.07
C GLY A 33 9.23 24.02 -28.25
N VAL A 34 8.73 23.94 -29.50
CA VAL A 34 7.45 23.27 -29.80
C VAL A 34 7.55 21.76 -29.56
N THR A 35 8.61 21.10 -30.01
CA THR A 35 8.78 19.65 -29.79
C THR A 35 8.89 19.31 -28.31
N TRP A 36 9.60 20.12 -27.52
CA TRP A 36 9.66 19.97 -26.07
C TRP A 36 8.30 20.20 -25.39
N LEU A 37 7.56 21.23 -25.80
CA LEU A 37 6.22 21.51 -25.27
C LEU A 37 5.25 20.35 -25.55
N VAL A 38 5.22 19.85 -26.79
CA VAL A 38 4.37 18.72 -27.19
C VAL A 38 4.74 17.46 -26.41
N ALA A 39 6.05 17.18 -26.26
CA ALA A 39 6.52 16.03 -25.47
C ALA A 39 6.11 16.11 -23.99
N THR A 40 5.95 17.32 -23.44
CA THR A 40 5.47 17.53 -22.07
C THR A 40 3.96 17.34 -21.96
N VAL A 41 3.21 17.62 -23.03
CA VAL A 41 1.73 17.55 -23.08
C VAL A 41 1.21 16.15 -23.44
N ASP A 42 1.99 15.35 -24.15
CA ASP A 42 1.61 14.01 -24.63
C ASP A 42 2.09 12.85 -23.74
N GLN A 43 2.31 13.11 -22.44
CA GLN A 43 2.60 12.05 -21.48
C GLN A 43 1.35 11.18 -21.28
N THR A 44 1.39 9.99 -21.85
CA THR A 44 0.40 8.93 -21.67
C THR A 44 1.04 7.83 -20.85
N ALA A 45 0.29 7.30 -19.90
CA ALA A 45 0.70 6.25 -19.00
C ALA A 45 -0.08 4.96 -19.28
N ASP A 46 0.59 3.83 -19.12
CA ASP A 46 0.00 2.51 -19.22
C ASP A 46 -0.43 2.07 -17.83
N VAL A 47 -1.75 2.02 -17.60
CA VAL A 47 -2.31 1.62 -16.31
C VAL A 47 -3.38 0.56 -16.51
N PHE A 48 -3.61 -0.23 -15.47
CA PHE A 48 -4.64 -1.26 -15.50
C PHE A 48 -6.05 -0.69 -15.30
N VAL A 49 -6.99 -1.34 -15.98
CA VAL A 49 -8.44 -1.16 -15.86
C VAL A 49 -9.05 -2.52 -15.55
N ALA A 50 -10.02 -2.55 -14.64
CA ALA A 50 -10.70 -3.78 -14.29
C ALA A 50 -11.59 -4.28 -15.45
N SER A 51 -11.35 -5.51 -15.94
CA SER A 51 -12.14 -6.11 -17.03
C SER A 51 -13.54 -6.54 -16.58
N SER A 52 -13.69 -6.84 -15.29
CA SER A 52 -14.94 -7.11 -14.58
C SER A 52 -14.92 -6.40 -13.22
N THR A 53 -16.07 -6.38 -12.53
CA THR A 53 -16.11 -5.86 -11.16
C THR A 53 -15.34 -6.79 -10.22
N LEU A 54 -14.31 -6.28 -9.58
CA LEU A 54 -13.52 -6.96 -8.55
C LEU A 54 -14.08 -6.60 -7.17
N ASN A 55 -14.39 -7.60 -6.36
CA ASN A 55 -14.99 -7.43 -5.05
C ASN A 55 -13.94 -7.43 -3.94
N THR A 56 -14.27 -6.88 -2.77
CA THR A 56 -13.38 -6.95 -1.61
C THR A 56 -13.05 -8.42 -1.25
N GLY A 57 -11.77 -8.71 -1.09
CA GLY A 57 -11.24 -10.05 -0.82
C GLY A 57 -11.05 -10.92 -2.05
N GLU A 58 -11.38 -10.42 -3.25
CA GLU A 58 -11.19 -11.15 -4.50
C GLU A 58 -9.72 -11.13 -4.91
N LEU A 59 -9.16 -12.32 -5.16
CA LEU A 59 -7.83 -12.50 -5.76
C LEU A 59 -7.96 -12.30 -7.26
N PHE A 60 -7.09 -11.47 -7.82
CA PHE A 60 -7.03 -11.23 -9.26
C PHE A 60 -5.58 -11.10 -9.73
N THR A 61 -5.38 -11.32 -11.02
CA THR A 61 -4.10 -11.30 -11.70
C THR A 61 -4.11 -10.30 -12.86
N ALA A 62 -2.97 -10.14 -13.55
CA ALA A 62 -2.90 -9.29 -14.73
C ALA A 62 -3.86 -9.75 -15.86
N ASP A 63 -4.20 -11.04 -15.92
CA ASP A 63 -5.13 -11.60 -16.92
C ASP A 63 -6.59 -11.15 -16.71
N ASP A 64 -6.93 -10.70 -15.50
CA ASP A 64 -8.26 -10.19 -15.14
C ASP A 64 -8.41 -8.68 -15.45
N LEU A 65 -7.35 -8.06 -15.98
CA LEU A 65 -7.24 -6.62 -16.22
C LEU A 65 -7.00 -6.33 -17.70
N ALA A 66 -7.37 -5.11 -18.10
CA ALA A 66 -7.05 -4.55 -19.40
C ALA A 66 -6.08 -3.39 -19.23
N VAL A 67 -5.16 -3.20 -20.16
CA VAL A 67 -4.28 -2.02 -20.17
C VAL A 67 -4.98 -0.86 -20.87
N ALA A 68 -4.99 0.31 -20.24
CA ALA A 68 -5.49 1.54 -20.82
C ALA A 68 -4.39 2.60 -20.90
N HIS A 69 -4.32 3.26 -22.06
CA HIS A 69 -3.42 4.39 -22.29
C HIS A 69 -4.13 5.69 -21.93
N VAL A 70 -3.81 6.26 -20.78
CA VAL A 70 -4.51 7.45 -20.24
C VAL A 70 -3.53 8.56 -19.88
N ARG A 71 -4.01 9.81 -19.95
CA ARG A 71 -3.24 11.00 -19.54
C ARG A 71 -3.53 11.31 -18.09
N LEU A 72 -2.62 10.89 -17.19
CA LEU A 72 -2.77 11.06 -15.74
C LEU A 72 -1.85 12.14 -15.16
N GLY A 73 -0.78 12.51 -15.88
CA GLY A 73 0.25 13.41 -15.36
C GLY A 73 0.81 12.84 -14.05
N SER A 74 0.91 13.68 -13.00
CA SER A 74 1.41 13.24 -11.70
C SER A 74 0.51 12.23 -10.97
N ALA A 75 -0.73 12.00 -11.41
CA ALA A 75 -1.62 11.03 -10.77
C ALA A 75 -1.28 9.57 -11.13
N GLU A 76 -0.42 9.35 -12.14
CA GLU A 76 0.02 8.02 -12.60
C GLU A 76 0.50 7.13 -11.45
N GLU A 77 1.30 7.68 -10.53
CA GLU A 77 1.87 6.95 -9.39
C GLU A 77 0.83 6.33 -8.43
N HIS A 78 -0.44 6.76 -8.52
CA HIS A 78 -1.55 6.27 -7.69
C HIS A 78 -2.31 5.09 -8.32
N TYR A 79 -2.04 4.76 -9.57
CA TYR A 79 -2.70 3.69 -10.31
C TYR A 79 -1.72 2.57 -10.62
N LEU A 80 -2.26 1.35 -10.71
CA LEU A 80 -1.47 0.15 -10.90
C LEU A 80 -0.98 0.04 -12.36
N ASP A 81 0.32 -0.16 -12.53
CA ASP A 81 0.97 -0.34 -13.82
C ASP A 81 1.27 -1.82 -14.10
N PRO A 82 1.56 -2.21 -15.36
CA PRO A 82 1.85 -3.60 -15.73
C PRO A 82 3.00 -4.27 -14.97
N ASP A 83 3.92 -3.50 -14.40
CA ASP A 83 5.08 -4.02 -13.69
C ASP A 83 4.81 -4.21 -12.18
N ASP A 84 3.66 -3.72 -11.67
CA ASP A 84 3.29 -3.77 -10.25
C ASP A 84 2.70 -5.12 -9.78
N ILE A 85 2.23 -6.01 -10.68
CA ILE A 85 1.50 -7.24 -10.27
C ILE A 85 2.46 -8.44 -10.14
N PRO A 86 2.59 -9.04 -8.93
CA PRO A 86 3.29 -10.30 -8.74
C PRO A 86 2.62 -11.47 -9.47
N ALA A 87 3.38 -12.52 -9.79
CA ALA A 87 2.86 -13.71 -10.47
C ALA A 87 1.81 -14.48 -9.65
N ASP A 88 1.83 -14.37 -8.33
CA ASP A 88 0.84 -14.92 -7.40
C ASP A 88 -0.43 -14.06 -7.29
N GLY A 89 -0.47 -12.91 -7.96
CA GLY A 89 -1.62 -12.01 -7.99
C GLY A 89 -1.70 -11.11 -6.76
N VAL A 90 -2.85 -10.44 -6.63
CA VAL A 90 -3.14 -9.45 -5.60
C VAL A 90 -4.61 -9.52 -5.18
N VAL A 91 -4.93 -8.96 -4.02
CA VAL A 91 -6.28 -9.00 -3.45
C VAL A 91 -6.90 -7.61 -3.44
N ALA A 92 -8.15 -7.48 -3.88
CA ALA A 92 -8.87 -6.22 -3.80
C ALA A 92 -9.28 -5.92 -2.34
N VAL A 93 -8.86 -4.78 -1.78
CA VAL A 93 -9.24 -4.38 -0.40
C VAL A 93 -10.50 -3.50 -0.36
N ARG A 94 -11.01 -3.12 -1.52
CA ARG A 94 -12.32 -2.48 -1.74
C ARG A 94 -12.87 -2.87 -3.12
N PRO A 95 -14.16 -2.66 -3.39
CA PRO A 95 -14.71 -2.92 -4.71
C PRO A 95 -14.11 -1.99 -5.77
N ILE A 96 -13.77 -2.56 -6.93
CA ILE A 96 -13.31 -1.86 -8.13
C ILE A 96 -14.27 -2.25 -9.26
N ARG A 97 -14.95 -1.27 -9.86
CA ARG A 97 -15.96 -1.57 -10.88
C ARG A 97 -15.32 -1.90 -12.21
N GLN A 98 -16.02 -2.70 -13.01
CA GLN A 98 -15.65 -2.88 -14.43
C GLN A 98 -15.45 -1.52 -15.11
N GLY A 99 -14.32 -1.36 -15.81
CA GLY A 99 -13.95 -0.13 -16.50
C GLY A 99 -13.31 0.95 -15.61
N GLU A 100 -13.16 0.71 -14.30
CA GLU A 100 -12.44 1.59 -13.38
C GLU A 100 -10.93 1.36 -13.51
N LEU A 101 -10.14 2.45 -13.52
CA LEU A 101 -8.68 2.36 -13.37
C LEU A 101 -8.36 1.78 -12.00
N VAL A 102 -7.42 0.84 -11.92
CA VAL A 102 -7.08 0.14 -10.67
C VAL A 102 -6.21 1.04 -9.78
N PRO A 103 -6.72 1.57 -8.65
CA PRO A 103 -5.90 2.39 -7.75
C PRO A 103 -4.97 1.51 -6.91
N LYS A 104 -3.71 1.90 -6.70
CA LYS A 104 -2.77 1.16 -5.83
C LYS A 104 -3.33 0.98 -4.42
N GLY A 105 -4.02 1.99 -3.88
CA GLY A 105 -4.68 1.93 -2.57
C GLY A 105 -5.92 1.02 -2.49
N ALA A 106 -6.39 0.46 -3.60
CA ALA A 106 -7.46 -0.53 -3.63
C ALA A 106 -6.94 -1.97 -3.68
N VAL A 107 -5.62 -2.16 -3.68
CA VAL A 107 -4.95 -3.45 -3.85
C VAL A 107 -4.12 -3.77 -2.61
N GLY A 108 -4.27 -4.99 -2.12
CA GLY A 108 -3.45 -5.60 -1.07
C GLY A 108 -2.67 -6.78 -1.63
N THR A 109 -1.62 -7.19 -0.93
CA THR A 109 -0.91 -8.44 -1.25
C THR A 109 -1.79 -9.64 -0.90
N VAL A 110 -1.47 -10.83 -1.41
CA VAL A 110 -2.20 -12.08 -1.08
C VAL A 110 -2.25 -12.36 0.43
N ARG A 111 -1.35 -11.73 1.22
CA ARG A 111 -1.37 -11.75 2.70
C ARG A 111 -2.42 -10.84 3.35
N ALA A 112 -3.07 -9.95 2.60
CA ALA A 112 -4.12 -9.06 3.08
C ALA A 112 -5.42 -9.85 3.30
N GLY A 113 -5.41 -10.69 4.34
CA GLY A 113 -6.49 -11.63 4.68
C GLY A 113 -6.14 -12.57 5.83
N ASP A 114 -4.86 -12.62 6.22
CA ASP A 114 -4.35 -13.48 7.29
C ASP A 114 -4.60 -12.94 8.70
N GLU A 115 -5.29 -11.80 8.86
CA GLU A 115 -5.58 -11.19 10.14
C GLU A 115 -7.09 -11.06 10.38
N ALA A 116 -7.49 -11.18 11.65
CA ALA A 116 -8.85 -10.99 12.12
C ALA A 116 -8.85 -10.11 13.38
N GLN A 117 -9.95 -9.40 13.62
CA GLN A 117 -10.14 -8.61 14.84
C GLN A 117 -10.99 -9.40 15.83
N VAL A 118 -10.52 -9.48 17.08
CA VAL A 118 -11.19 -10.17 18.20
C VAL A 118 -11.17 -9.25 19.42
N VAL A 119 -12.29 -9.22 20.14
CA VAL A 119 -12.39 -8.47 21.40
C VAL A 119 -12.24 -9.46 22.55
N VAL A 120 -11.23 -9.26 23.39
CA VAL A 120 -10.96 -10.11 24.55
C VAL A 120 -11.17 -9.35 25.85
N THR A 121 -11.69 -10.04 26.86
CA THR A 121 -11.74 -9.53 28.22
C THR A 121 -10.51 -9.99 28.98
N VAL A 122 -9.71 -9.05 29.47
CA VAL A 122 -8.46 -9.33 30.19
C VAL A 122 -8.76 -9.46 31.69
N SER A 123 -8.27 -10.51 32.32
CA SER A 123 -8.53 -10.84 33.74
C SER A 123 -7.71 -10.00 34.74
N GLY A 124 -6.94 -9.03 34.25
CA GLY A 124 -6.08 -8.17 35.05
C GLY A 124 -5.89 -6.79 34.40
N PRO A 125 -5.13 -5.89 35.05
CA PRO A 125 -4.87 -4.57 34.49
C PRO A 125 -4.05 -4.69 33.21
N VAL A 126 -4.45 -3.95 32.19
CA VAL A 126 -3.63 -3.74 30.99
C VAL A 126 -2.51 -2.76 31.36
N PRO A 127 -1.22 -3.10 31.13
CA PRO A 127 -0.13 -2.17 31.42
C PRO A 127 -0.31 -0.84 30.69
N ALA A 128 -0.01 0.28 31.37
CA ALA A 128 -0.22 1.62 30.80
C ALA A 128 0.61 1.93 29.54
N VAL A 129 1.63 1.11 29.24
CA VAL A 129 2.44 1.19 28.01
C VAL A 129 1.71 0.61 26.79
N VAL A 130 0.64 -0.16 27.01
CA VAL A 130 -0.16 -0.77 25.95
C VAL A 130 -1.20 0.24 25.48
N GLU A 131 -0.98 0.76 24.28
CA GLU A 131 -1.86 1.70 23.59
C GLU A 131 -2.25 1.14 22.22
N ARG A 132 -3.00 1.91 21.43
CA ARG A 132 -3.27 1.54 20.04
C ARG A 132 -1.95 1.33 19.29
N SER A 133 -1.92 0.29 18.48
CA SER A 133 -0.78 -0.18 17.70
C SER A 133 0.41 -0.72 18.52
N SER A 134 0.22 -0.93 19.82
CA SER A 134 1.16 -1.74 20.60
C SER A 134 1.14 -3.20 20.14
N ARG A 135 2.33 -3.80 20.06
CA ARG A 135 2.52 -5.24 19.87
C ARG A 135 2.51 -5.95 21.22
N VAL A 136 1.73 -7.02 21.30
CA VAL A 136 1.51 -7.74 22.54
C VAL A 136 1.40 -9.24 22.28
N THR A 137 1.79 -10.02 23.29
CA THR A 137 1.52 -11.45 23.38
C THR A 137 0.23 -11.68 24.19
N LEU A 138 -0.72 -12.44 23.64
CA LEU A 138 -1.91 -12.89 24.36
C LEU A 138 -1.64 -14.23 25.03
N TRP A 139 -1.84 -14.28 26.34
CA TRP A 139 -1.72 -15.48 27.17
C TRP A 139 -3.09 -15.92 27.67
N ALA A 140 -3.25 -17.24 27.83
CA ALA A 140 -4.42 -17.84 28.43
C ALA A 140 -4.04 -18.87 29.49
N SER A 141 -4.74 -18.82 30.63
CA SER A 141 -4.70 -19.87 31.64
C SER A 141 -6.05 -20.55 31.66
N ALA A 142 -6.10 -21.82 31.26
CA ALA A 142 -7.34 -22.61 31.26
C ALA A 142 -7.87 -22.77 32.69
N ALA A 143 -9.20 -22.81 32.85
CA ALA A 143 -9.79 -23.22 34.11
C ALA A 143 -9.51 -24.72 34.35
N SER A 144 -9.11 -25.09 35.57
CA SER A 144 -8.90 -26.50 35.91
C SER A 144 -10.21 -27.28 35.89
N GLU A 145 -10.14 -28.62 35.86
CA GLU A 145 -11.34 -29.48 35.90
C GLU A 145 -12.29 -29.18 37.07
N SER A 146 -11.76 -28.68 38.19
CA SER A 146 -12.54 -28.29 39.36
C SER A 146 -13.22 -26.92 39.21
N GLY A 147 -12.82 -26.10 38.24
CA GLY A 147 -13.31 -24.74 37.99
C GLY A 147 -12.90 -23.71 39.06
N THR A 148 -12.09 -24.10 40.04
CA THR A 148 -11.71 -23.27 41.19
C THR A 148 -10.31 -22.65 41.07
N THR A 149 -9.55 -23.04 40.06
CA THR A 149 -8.15 -22.62 39.88
C THR A 149 -7.83 -22.58 38.38
N PHE A 150 -6.81 -21.82 38.01
CA PHE A 150 -6.30 -21.78 36.64
C PHE A 150 -5.04 -22.62 36.50
N GLU A 151 -4.88 -23.24 35.34
CA GLU A 151 -3.67 -23.96 34.95
C GLU A 151 -2.52 -22.99 34.62
N ALA A 152 -1.35 -23.54 34.31
CA ALA A 152 -0.21 -22.73 33.90
C ALA A 152 -0.53 -21.97 32.60
N PRO A 153 -0.17 -20.68 32.50
CA PRO A 153 -0.46 -19.87 31.32
C PRO A 153 0.30 -20.38 30.10
N VAL A 154 -0.38 -20.37 28.95
CA VAL A 154 0.20 -20.66 27.63
C VAL A 154 0.01 -19.48 26.69
N VAL A 155 0.93 -19.33 25.73
CA VAL A 155 0.80 -18.32 24.67
C VAL A 155 -0.30 -18.76 23.72
N LEU A 156 -1.31 -17.91 23.56
CA LEU A 156 -2.43 -18.13 22.64
C LEU A 156 -2.20 -17.43 21.31
N VAL A 157 -1.65 -16.20 21.36
CA VAL A 157 -1.23 -15.43 20.18
C VAL A 157 0.11 -14.78 20.50
N ALA A 158 1.15 -15.15 19.75
CA ALA A 158 2.49 -14.62 19.94
C ALA A 158 2.61 -13.17 19.45
N GLU A 159 1.99 -12.83 18.33
CA GLU A 159 2.04 -11.50 17.72
C GLU A 159 0.61 -10.98 17.53
N ALA A 160 0.12 -10.19 18.49
CA ALA A 160 -1.13 -9.46 18.37
C ALA A 160 -0.87 -7.94 18.35
N GLU A 161 -1.65 -7.19 17.57
CA GLU A 161 -1.63 -5.73 17.60
C GLU A 161 -2.90 -5.20 18.29
N VAL A 162 -2.74 -4.23 19.17
CA VAL A 162 -3.87 -3.57 19.83
C VAL A 162 -4.54 -2.58 18.88
N VAL A 163 -5.80 -2.82 18.54
CA VAL A 163 -6.61 -1.89 17.73
C VAL A 163 -7.22 -0.80 18.61
N SER A 164 -7.74 -1.20 19.77
CA SER A 164 -8.31 -0.29 20.76
C SER A 164 -8.32 -0.91 22.16
N VAL A 165 -8.16 -0.06 23.18
CA VAL A 165 -8.40 -0.42 24.59
C VAL A 165 -9.76 0.17 24.97
N ILE A 166 -10.69 -0.69 25.39
CA ILE A 166 -12.07 -0.33 25.68
C ILE A 166 -12.20 -0.23 27.20
N GLU A 167 -12.25 1.00 27.70
CA GLU A 167 -12.48 1.27 29.12
C GLU A 167 -13.98 1.13 29.44
N PRO A 168 -14.36 0.31 30.45
CA PRO A 168 -15.75 0.20 30.86
C PRO A 168 -16.25 1.55 31.41
N THR A 169 -17.22 2.16 30.72
CA THR A 169 -17.83 3.42 31.13
C THR A 169 -19.09 3.12 31.96
N GLY A 170 -19.07 3.35 33.28
CA GLY A 170 -20.28 3.26 34.12
C GLY A 170 -20.07 3.13 35.63
N ILE A 171 -21.08 3.54 36.41
CA ILE A 171 -21.11 3.51 37.89
C ILE A 171 -21.20 2.07 38.46
N VAL A 172 -21.42 1.05 37.61
CA VAL A 172 -21.51 -0.38 37.98
C VAL A 172 -20.23 -1.14 37.58
N ALA A 173 -19.10 -0.45 37.35
CA ALA A 173 -17.82 -1.05 36.99
C ALA A 173 -17.04 -1.58 38.22
N SER A 174 -17.70 -2.37 39.08
CA SER A 174 -17.05 -3.00 40.25
C SER A 174 -16.31 -4.30 39.91
N GLY A 175 -16.30 -4.72 38.63
CA GLY A 175 -15.43 -5.77 38.10
C GLY A 175 -14.42 -5.14 37.16
N SER A 176 -13.14 -5.20 37.51
CA SER A 176 -11.99 -4.60 36.82
C SER A 176 -11.63 -5.34 35.51
N GLU A 177 -12.63 -5.67 34.70
CA GLU A 177 -12.46 -6.38 33.43
C GLU A 177 -12.29 -5.35 32.31
N MET A 178 -11.06 -5.22 31.82
CA MET A 178 -10.74 -4.39 30.66
C MET A 178 -10.98 -5.19 29.38
N GLN A 179 -11.62 -4.56 28.40
CA GLN A 179 -11.76 -5.15 27.07
C GLN A 179 -10.69 -4.57 26.15
N VAL A 180 -10.07 -5.43 25.35
CA VAL A 180 -9.07 -5.02 24.36
C VAL A 180 -9.43 -5.63 23.02
N GLU A 181 -9.48 -4.79 22.01
CA GLU A 181 -9.64 -5.22 20.63
C GLU A 181 -8.26 -5.51 20.05
N LEU A 182 -8.06 -6.76 19.64
CA LEU A 182 -6.80 -7.27 19.11
C LEU A 182 -6.97 -7.66 17.65
N ARG A 183 -5.99 -7.29 16.86
CA ARG A 183 -5.73 -7.84 15.53
C ARG A 183 -4.81 -9.03 15.70
N VAL A 184 -5.27 -10.20 15.28
CA VAL A 184 -4.58 -11.49 15.46
C VAL A 184 -4.52 -12.25 14.14
N PRO A 185 -3.54 -13.16 13.96
CA PRO A 185 -3.57 -14.11 12.84
C PRO A 185 -4.87 -14.91 12.81
N ARG A 186 -5.43 -15.09 11.61
CA ARG A 186 -6.73 -15.75 11.40
C ARG A 186 -6.74 -17.19 11.88
N GLU A 187 -5.60 -17.86 11.78
CA GLU A 187 -5.38 -19.22 12.30
C GLU A 187 -5.52 -19.32 13.84
N SER A 188 -5.24 -18.22 14.55
CA SER A 188 -5.36 -18.16 16.02
C SER A 188 -6.78 -17.83 16.48
N VAL A 189 -7.70 -17.47 15.59
CA VAL A 189 -9.07 -17.08 15.99
C VAL A 189 -9.79 -18.23 16.68
N ALA A 190 -9.64 -19.46 16.19
CA ALA A 190 -10.31 -20.62 16.77
C ALA A 190 -9.88 -20.86 18.23
N SER A 191 -8.57 -20.78 18.51
CA SER A 191 -8.03 -20.98 19.86
C SER A 191 -8.40 -19.83 20.80
N VAL A 192 -8.43 -18.59 20.30
CA VAL A 192 -8.93 -17.43 21.07
C VAL A 192 -10.40 -17.62 21.47
N LEU A 193 -11.26 -17.99 20.52
CA LEU A 193 -12.68 -18.21 20.78
C LEU A 193 -12.92 -19.39 21.72
N GLU A 194 -12.13 -20.47 21.60
CA GLU A 194 -12.18 -21.60 22.51
C GLU A 194 -11.82 -21.20 23.93
N ALA A 195 -10.72 -20.46 24.12
CA ALA A 195 -10.31 -19.96 25.43
C ALA A 195 -11.39 -19.08 26.07
N MET A 196 -12.01 -18.19 25.29
CA MET A 196 -13.11 -17.34 25.75
C MET A 196 -14.35 -18.16 26.13
N ALA A 197 -14.75 -19.12 25.29
CA ALA A 197 -15.93 -19.95 25.52
C ALA A 197 -15.78 -20.86 26.75
N ASN A 198 -14.55 -21.28 27.05
CA ASN A 198 -14.22 -22.11 28.21
C ASN A 198 -13.87 -21.30 29.47
N GLY A 199 -13.98 -19.96 29.44
CA GLY A 199 -13.73 -19.10 30.60
C GLY A 199 -12.27 -19.08 31.06
N ALA A 200 -11.32 -19.22 30.13
CA ALA A 200 -9.90 -19.07 30.44
C ALA A 200 -9.60 -17.65 30.94
N ALA A 201 -8.68 -17.53 31.89
CA ALA A 201 -8.17 -16.23 32.31
C ALA A 201 -7.19 -15.70 31.25
N LEU A 202 -7.51 -14.56 30.65
CA LEU A 202 -6.70 -13.96 29.59
C LEU A 202 -5.81 -12.84 30.15
N ALA A 203 -4.57 -12.79 29.70
CA ALA A 203 -3.60 -11.76 30.06
C ALA A 203 -2.87 -11.25 28.82
N ILE A 204 -2.55 -9.96 28.81
CA ILE A 204 -1.78 -9.30 27.75
C ILE A 204 -0.42 -8.92 28.29
N VAL A 205 0.63 -9.28 27.57
CA VAL A 205 2.01 -8.92 27.89
C VAL A 205 2.57 -8.09 26.73
N PRO A 206 3.05 -6.85 26.96
CA PRO A 206 3.71 -6.07 25.93
C PRO A 206 4.99 -6.78 25.48
N ASP A 207 5.26 -6.76 24.18
CA ASP A 207 6.55 -7.25 23.68
C ASP A 207 7.62 -6.20 24.01
N ASP A 208 8.68 -6.61 24.72
CA ASP A 208 9.83 -5.76 25.06
C ASP A 208 10.64 -5.44 23.79
N GLU A 209 10.13 -4.59 22.90
CA GLU A 209 10.96 -3.92 21.91
C GLU A 209 11.16 -2.45 22.35
N PRO A 210 12.36 -2.07 22.82
CA PRO A 210 12.63 -0.68 23.18
C PRO A 210 12.52 0.18 21.93
N VAL A 211 11.49 1.03 21.88
CA VAL A 211 11.34 2.04 20.83
C VAL A 211 12.49 3.03 21.00
N ALA A 212 13.57 2.83 20.26
CA ALA A 212 14.58 3.85 20.05
C ALA A 212 13.93 4.97 19.24
N SER A 213 13.58 6.07 19.91
CA SER A 213 13.12 7.29 19.29
C SER A 213 14.16 7.79 18.27
N ARG A 214 13.71 8.03 17.04
CA ARG A 214 14.46 8.73 15.99
C ARG A 214 13.72 9.98 15.55
#